data_AF-A0A7S2NQE8-F1
#
_entry.id   AF-A0A7S2NQE8-F1
#
_cell.length_a   1.000
_cell.length_b   1.000
_cell.length_c   1.000
_cell.angle_alpha   90.00
_cell.angle_beta   90.00
_cell.angle_gamma   90.00
#
_symmetry.space_group_name_H-M   'P 1'
#
loop_
_entity.id
_entity.type
_entity.pdbx_description
1 polymer ?
#
loop_
_entity_poly.entity_id
_entity_poly.type
_entity_poly.pdbx_seq_one_letter_code
_entity_poly.pdbx_strand_id
1 'polypeptide(L)'
;TSLPLMVLVGHHCLMSGFYNLALAEYLKAYHILPSDPILNLTIGLTLLHQTMSRRVNDRNLSVLQAFAFLFRYMSLRNRNQESHYNLARAFQQLGLMQFAVPYYEKVLIMDPPPGSDPESCDLKAEAAYNLSLIYRASGNTHLAIQLL
;
A
#
# COMPACT_ATOMS: atom_id res chain seq x y z
N THR A 1 10.00 26.15 -6.21
CA THR A 1 10.00 25.28 -5.01
C THR A 1 10.64 23.95 -5.38
N SER A 2 11.55 23.42 -4.56
CA SER A 2 12.33 22.20 -4.87
C SER A 2 11.49 20.94 -4.64
N LEU A 3 11.46 20.02 -5.61
CA LEU A 3 10.71 18.75 -5.52
C LEU A 3 11.14 17.88 -4.32
N PRO A 4 12.43 17.63 -4.06
CA PRO A 4 12.88 16.93 -2.86
C PRO A 4 12.37 17.54 -1.55
N LEU A 5 12.28 18.87 -1.48
CA LEU A 5 11.77 19.55 -0.28
C LEU A 5 10.28 19.30 -0.08
N MET A 6 9.47 19.32 -1.15
CA MET A 6 8.04 19.00 -1.07
C MET A 6 7.83 17.58 -0.51
N VAL A 7 8.57 16.61 -1.05
CA VAL A 7 8.48 15.21 -0.62
C VAL A 7 8.93 15.03 0.83
N LEU A 8 10.02 15.68 1.25
CA LEU A 8 10.53 15.61 2.61
C LEU A 8 9.53 16.21 3.62
N VAL A 9 8.97 17.38 3.32
CA VAL A 9 7.95 18.01 4.17
C VAL A 9 6.70 17.14 4.22
N GLY A 10 6.29 16.56 3.08
CA GLY A 10 5.19 15.60 3.01
C GLY A 10 5.39 14.42 3.94
N HIS A 11 6.57 13.80 3.94
CA HIS A 11 6.91 12.68 4.83
C HIS A 11 6.90 13.10 6.31
N HIS A 12 7.49 14.25 6.63
CA HIS A 12 7.49 14.77 7.99
C HIS A 12 6.06 14.98 8.52
N CYS A 13 5.20 15.63 7.74
CA CYS A 13 3.81 15.83 8.09
C CYS A 13 3.03 14.50 8.23
N LEU A 14 3.27 13.54 7.33
CA LEU A 14 2.64 12.22 7.38
C LEU A 14 2.98 11.49 8.70
N MET A 15 4.27 11.47 9.06
CA MET A 15 4.75 10.86 10.30
C MET A 15 4.21 11.57 11.56
N SER A 16 4.02 12.88 11.49
CA SER A 16 3.40 13.67 12.57
C SER A 16 1.86 13.58 12.60
N GLY A 17 1.22 12.82 11.71
CA GLY A 17 -0.24 12.67 11.64
C GLY A 17 -0.98 13.85 11.01
N PHE A 18 -0.26 14.79 10.40
CA PHE A 18 -0.84 15.94 9.69
C PHE A 18 -1.17 15.58 8.23
N TYR A 19 -2.11 14.66 8.02
CA TYR A 19 -2.43 14.08 6.70
C TYR A 19 -2.83 15.13 5.65
N ASN A 20 -3.58 16.17 6.01
CA ASN A 20 -3.98 17.22 5.07
C ASN A 20 -2.78 18.02 4.54
N LEU A 21 -1.80 18.32 5.41
CA LEU A 21 -0.59 19.04 5.03
C LEU A 21 0.32 18.14 4.20
N ALA A 22 0.46 16.86 4.58
CA ALA A 22 1.21 15.88 3.81
C ALA A 22 0.64 15.74 2.39
N LEU A 23 -0.69 15.58 2.27
CA LEU A 23 -1.37 15.46 0.99
C LEU A 23 -1.16 16.72 0.12
N ALA A 24 -1.25 17.91 0.70
CA ALA A 24 -1.03 19.16 -0.04
C ALA A 24 0.39 19.23 -0.64
N GLU A 25 1.42 18.84 0.12
CA GLU A 25 2.79 18.82 -0.39
C GLU A 25 3.01 17.72 -1.44
N TYR A 26 2.46 16.52 -1.24
CA TYR A 26 2.55 15.46 -2.24
C TYR A 26 1.81 15.79 -3.53
N LEU A 27 0.68 16.49 -3.47
CA LEU A 27 -0.05 16.92 -4.69
C LEU A 27 0.74 17.98 -5.47
N LYS A 28 1.45 18.88 -4.80
CA LYS A 28 2.41 19.79 -5.47
C LYS A 28 3.50 19.01 -6.18
N ALA A 29 4.08 18.00 -5.53
CA ALA A 29 5.08 17.12 -6.14
C ALA A 29 4.50 16.29 -7.32
N TYR A 30 3.27 15.81 -7.18
CA TYR A 30 2.56 15.05 -8.21
C TYR A 30 2.30 15.86 -9.48
N HIS A 31 2.05 17.17 -9.37
CA HIS A 31 1.94 18.04 -10.54
C HIS A 31 3.24 18.11 -11.36
N ILE A 32 4.38 17.83 -10.74
CA ILE A 32 5.69 17.83 -11.41
C ILE A 32 6.01 16.43 -11.97
N LEU A 33 5.80 15.37 -11.17
CA LEU A 33 6.10 13.98 -11.55
C LEU A 33 4.91 13.04 -11.31
N PRO A 34 3.84 13.10 -12.14
CA PRO A 34 2.63 12.30 -11.92
C PRO A 34 2.83 10.79 -12.15
N SER A 35 3.93 10.41 -12.80
CA SER A 35 4.29 9.03 -13.14
C SER A 35 5.33 8.43 -12.19
N ASP A 36 5.73 9.14 -11.13
CA ASP A 36 6.59 8.55 -10.09
C ASP A 36 5.77 7.54 -9.26
N PRO A 37 6.14 6.25 -9.24
CA PRO A 37 5.44 5.24 -8.44
C PRO A 37 5.41 5.59 -6.95
N ILE A 38 6.51 6.12 -6.39
CA ILE A 38 6.62 6.38 -4.95
C ILE A 38 5.67 7.51 -4.54
N LEU A 39 5.55 8.57 -5.35
CA LEU A 39 4.58 9.63 -5.11
C LEU A 39 3.14 9.11 -5.13
N ASN A 40 2.81 8.22 -6.07
CA ASN A 40 1.48 7.61 -6.13
C ASN A 40 1.21 6.74 -4.89
N LEU A 41 2.21 5.98 -4.42
CA LEU A 41 2.11 5.19 -3.20
C LEU A 41 1.90 6.08 -1.96
N THR A 42 2.70 7.14 -1.78
CA THR A 42 2.62 8.00 -0.59
C THR A 42 1.32 8.79 -0.54
N ILE A 43 0.80 9.25 -1.68
CA ILE A 43 -0.54 9.88 -1.76
C ILE A 43 -1.62 8.87 -1.38
N GLY A 44 -1.60 7.67 -1.97
CA GLY A 44 -2.55 6.61 -1.67
C GLY A 44 -2.57 6.24 -0.18
N LEU A 45 -1.40 6.08 0.43
CA LEU A 45 -1.27 5.79 1.87
C LEU A 45 -1.71 6.95 2.77
N THR A 46 -1.42 8.19 2.38
CA THR A 46 -1.86 9.37 3.15
C THR A 46 -3.39 9.44 3.20
N LEU A 47 -4.05 9.21 2.06
CA LEU A 47 -5.52 9.13 1.98
C LEU A 47 -6.06 7.93 2.77
N LEU A 48 -5.41 6.77 2.68
CA LEU A 48 -5.77 5.58 3.45
C LEU A 48 -5.73 5.85 4.97
N HIS A 49 -4.65 6.47 5.46
CA HIS A 49 -4.53 6.86 6.86
C HIS A 49 -5.57 7.89 7.28
N GLN A 50 -5.87 8.85 6.41
CA GLN A 50 -6.93 9.81 6.64
C GLN A 50 -8.29 9.11 6.82
N THR A 51 -8.62 8.10 6.01
CA THR A 51 -9.89 7.34 6.12
C THR A 51 -10.07 6.60 7.45
N MET A 52 -8.97 6.36 8.16
CA MET A 52 -8.97 5.69 9.47
C MET A 52 -9.11 6.69 10.62
N SER A 53 -8.99 7.99 10.35
CA SER A 53 -9.23 9.05 11.33
C SER A 53 -10.73 9.32 11.49
N ARG A 54 -11.16 9.64 12.71
CA ARG A 54 -12.57 9.92 13.07
C ARG A 54 -13.19 11.15 12.39
N ARG A 55 -12.44 11.89 11.57
CA ARG A 55 -12.80 13.23 11.06
C ARG A 55 -13.01 13.27 9.53
N VAL A 56 -13.34 12.16 8.88
CA VAL A 56 -13.59 12.13 7.43
C VAL A 56 -15.08 12.27 7.14
N ASN A 57 -15.42 13.28 6.33
CA ASN A 57 -16.80 13.58 5.95
C ASN A 57 -17.42 12.46 5.09
N ASP A 58 -16.72 12.04 4.02
CA ASP A 58 -17.14 10.94 3.17
C ASP A 58 -16.04 9.89 3.10
N ARG A 59 -16.15 8.89 3.98
CA ARG A 59 -15.17 7.81 4.09
C ARG A 59 -15.11 6.97 2.82
N ASN A 60 -16.23 6.75 2.14
CA ASN A 60 -16.28 5.90 0.95
C ASN A 60 -15.55 6.57 -0.21
N LEU A 61 -15.78 7.87 -0.41
CA LEU A 61 -15.07 8.66 -1.42
C LEU A 61 -13.56 8.67 -1.14
N SER A 62 -13.15 8.88 0.10
CA SER A 62 -11.72 8.89 0.45
C SER A 62 -11.06 7.52 0.25
N VAL A 63 -11.76 6.41 0.54
CA VAL A 63 -11.26 5.06 0.25
C VAL A 63 -11.09 4.86 -1.26
N LEU A 64 -12.07 5.29 -2.07
CA LEU A 64 -11.97 5.20 -3.53
C LEU A 64 -10.77 6.00 -4.07
N GLN A 65 -10.56 7.22 -3.58
CA GLN A 65 -9.42 8.05 -3.96
C GLN A 65 -8.09 7.39 -3.56
N ALA A 66 -7.99 6.84 -2.34
CA ALA A 66 -6.80 6.13 -1.88
C ALA A 66 -6.45 4.97 -2.83
N PHE A 67 -7.42 4.12 -3.15
CA PHE A 67 -7.19 2.99 -4.05
C PHE A 67 -6.93 3.41 -5.49
N ALA A 68 -7.49 4.51 -5.99
CA ALA A 68 -7.15 5.02 -7.31
C ALA A 68 -5.65 5.29 -7.46
N PHE A 69 -5.03 5.92 -6.45
CA PHE A 69 -3.59 6.15 -6.41
C PHE A 69 -2.78 4.86 -6.21
N LEU A 70 -3.25 3.94 -5.37
CA LEU A 70 -2.56 2.64 -5.16
C LEU A 70 -2.59 1.76 -6.43
N PHE A 71 -3.70 1.71 -7.16
CA PHE A 71 -3.78 1.01 -8.44
C PHE A 71 -2.92 1.65 -9.52
N ARG A 72 -2.81 2.99 -9.51
CA ARG A 72 -1.88 3.71 -10.39
C ARG A 72 -0.43 3.37 -10.05
N TYR A 73 -0.05 3.37 -8.76
CA TYR A 73 1.26 2.91 -8.29
C TYR A 73 1.56 1.47 -8.77
N MET A 74 0.61 0.55 -8.60
CA MET A 74 0.75 -0.84 -9.06
C MET A 74 1.01 -0.93 -10.57
N SER A 75 0.28 -0.14 -11.35
CA SER A 75 0.46 -0.07 -12.80
C SER A 75 1.84 0.46 -13.19
N LEU A 76 2.33 1.51 -12.49
CA LEU A 76 3.66 2.10 -12.73
C LEU A 76 4.81 1.18 -12.29
N ARG A 77 4.57 0.26 -11.34
CA ARG A 77 5.50 -0.81 -10.95
C ARG A 77 5.42 -2.06 -11.83
N ASN A 78 4.72 -1.99 -12.96
CA ASN A 78 4.48 -3.13 -13.85
C ASN A 78 3.86 -4.34 -13.12
N ARG A 79 3.06 -4.07 -12.08
CA ARG A 79 2.41 -5.12 -11.29
C ARG A 79 3.43 -6.15 -10.76
N ASN A 80 4.59 -5.70 -10.30
CA ASN A 80 5.61 -6.55 -9.69
C ASN A 80 5.16 -7.14 -8.33
N GLN A 81 5.99 -8.01 -7.74
CA GLN A 81 5.73 -8.66 -6.45
C GLN A 81 5.43 -7.63 -5.33
N GLU A 82 6.27 -6.61 -5.19
CA GLU A 82 6.12 -5.49 -4.23
C GLU A 82 4.74 -4.83 -4.32
N SER A 83 4.30 -4.49 -5.53
CA SER A 83 3.04 -3.79 -5.71
C SER A 83 1.81 -4.63 -5.37
N HIS A 84 1.85 -5.95 -5.62
CA HIS A 84 0.80 -6.87 -5.19
C HIS A 84 0.76 -6.97 -3.66
N TYR A 85 1.92 -7.12 -3.02
CA TYR A 85 2.03 -7.16 -1.56
C TYR A 85 1.48 -5.88 -0.91
N ASN A 86 1.90 -4.71 -1.40
CA ASN A 86 1.47 -3.43 -0.85
C ASN A 86 -0.04 -3.19 -1.02
N LEU A 87 -0.63 -3.64 -2.14
CA LEU A 87 -2.07 -3.55 -2.35
C LEU A 87 -2.85 -4.52 -1.43
N ALA A 88 -2.35 -5.73 -1.22
CA ALA A 88 -2.90 -6.68 -0.25
C ALA A 88 -2.89 -6.10 1.16
N ARG A 89 -1.77 -5.49 1.57
CA ARG A 89 -1.62 -4.79 2.85
C ARG A 89 -2.62 -3.66 3.01
N ALA A 90 -2.84 -2.85 1.98
CA ALA A 90 -3.82 -1.76 2.03
C ALA A 90 -5.26 -2.28 2.22
N PHE A 91 -5.65 -3.35 1.52
CA PHE A 91 -6.95 -4.00 1.73
C PHE A 91 -7.08 -4.57 3.15
N GLN A 92 -6.06 -5.29 3.63
CA GLN A 92 -6.04 -5.85 4.97
C GLN A 92 -6.15 -4.77 6.05
N GLN A 93 -5.48 -3.62 5.88
CA GLN A 93 -5.52 -2.50 6.82
C GLN A 93 -6.93 -1.89 6.95
N LEU A 94 -7.75 -1.96 5.90
CA LEU A 94 -9.16 -1.53 5.92
C LEU A 94 -10.13 -2.63 6.38
N GLY A 95 -9.64 -3.83 6.70
CA GLY A 95 -10.49 -4.97 7.07
C GLY A 95 -11.14 -5.68 5.87
N LEU A 96 -10.71 -5.36 4.65
CA LEU A 96 -11.27 -5.88 3.40
C LEU A 96 -10.59 -7.20 2.99
N MET A 97 -10.69 -8.21 3.86
CA MET A 97 -9.90 -9.45 3.76
C MET A 97 -10.14 -10.22 2.46
N GLN A 98 -11.39 -10.27 1.97
CA GLN A 98 -11.75 -10.93 0.71
C GLN A 98 -11.02 -10.34 -0.51
N PHE A 99 -10.61 -9.08 -0.43
CA PHE A 99 -9.82 -8.44 -1.46
C PHE A 99 -8.32 -8.63 -1.23
N ALA A 100 -7.85 -8.72 0.02
CA ALA A 100 -6.45 -8.91 0.35
C ALA A 100 -5.91 -10.30 -0.07
N VAL A 101 -6.67 -11.36 0.20
CA VAL A 101 -6.28 -12.77 -0.07
C VAL A 101 -5.74 -13.00 -1.49
N PRO A 102 -6.48 -12.67 -2.58
CA PRO A 102 -6.00 -12.97 -3.94
C PRO A 102 -4.74 -12.19 -4.33
N TYR A 103 -4.44 -11.06 -3.68
CA TYR A 103 -3.18 -10.36 -3.89
C TYR A 103 -2.02 -11.01 -3.14
N TYR A 104 -2.22 -11.49 -1.91
CA TYR A 104 -1.20 -12.28 -1.20
C TYR A 104 -0.89 -13.60 -1.91
N GLU A 105 -1.90 -14.33 -2.37
CA GLU A 105 -1.72 -15.56 -3.13
C GLU A 105 -0.90 -15.33 -4.40
N LYS A 106 -1.11 -14.20 -5.09
CA LYS A 106 -0.27 -13.81 -6.23
C LYS A 106 1.18 -13.59 -5.83
N VAL A 107 1.45 -12.93 -4.69
CA VAL A 107 2.83 -12.73 -4.20
C VAL A 107 3.55 -14.07 -3.99
N LEU A 108 2.84 -15.09 -3.48
CA LEU A 108 3.42 -16.42 -3.22
C LEU A 108 3.94 -17.13 -4.48
N ILE A 109 3.33 -16.87 -5.64
CA ILE A 109 3.69 -17.48 -6.92
C ILE A 109 4.54 -16.57 -7.83
N MET A 110 4.77 -15.32 -7.42
CA MET A 110 5.54 -14.36 -8.19
C MET A 110 6.99 -14.33 -7.73
N ASP A 111 7.91 -14.17 -8.68
CA ASP A 111 9.31 -13.94 -8.37
C ASP A 111 9.58 -12.46 -8.10
N PRO A 112 10.61 -12.16 -7.29
CA PRO A 112 11.05 -10.79 -7.07
C PRO A 112 11.52 -10.15 -8.40
N PRO A 113 11.46 -8.82 -8.53
CA PRO A 113 11.85 -8.14 -9.75
C PRO A 113 13.31 -8.43 -10.15
N PRO A 114 13.63 -8.50 -11.45
CA PRO A 114 14.98 -8.79 -11.91
C PRO A 114 15.96 -7.71 -11.44
N GLY A 115 17.11 -8.13 -10.91
CA GLY A 115 18.15 -7.22 -10.39
C GLY A 115 17.95 -6.78 -8.93
N SER A 116 16.88 -7.22 -8.26
CA SER A 116 16.78 -7.12 -6.80
C SER A 116 17.48 -8.29 -6.12
N ASP A 117 18.10 -8.03 -4.97
CA ASP A 117 18.65 -9.08 -4.10
C ASP A 117 17.52 -9.99 -3.59
N PRO A 118 17.46 -11.27 -3.99
CA PRO A 118 16.36 -12.16 -3.62
C PRO A 118 16.23 -12.34 -2.10
N GLU A 119 17.33 -12.32 -1.35
CA GLU A 119 17.28 -12.50 0.11
C GLU A 119 16.64 -11.30 0.82
N SER A 120 16.78 -10.10 0.27
CA SER A 120 16.24 -8.88 0.86
C SER A 120 14.91 -8.43 0.25
N CYS A 121 14.57 -8.89 -0.96
CA CYS A 121 13.44 -8.35 -1.73
C CYS A 121 12.33 -9.36 -2.02
N ASP A 122 12.50 -10.65 -1.69
CA ASP A 122 11.43 -11.63 -1.83
C ASP A 122 10.40 -11.48 -0.70
N LEU A 123 9.17 -11.10 -1.07
CA LEU A 123 8.07 -10.83 -0.13
C LEU A 123 7.17 -12.04 0.14
N LYS A 124 7.56 -13.25 -0.30
CA LYS A 124 6.78 -14.48 -0.10
C LYS A 124 6.56 -14.80 1.37
N ALA A 125 7.58 -14.63 2.21
CA ALA A 125 7.48 -14.93 3.64
C ALA A 125 6.50 -13.97 4.35
N GLU A 126 6.58 -12.67 4.07
CA GLU A 126 5.69 -11.66 4.62
C GLU A 126 4.25 -11.84 4.12
N ALA A 127 4.08 -12.20 2.86
CA ALA A 127 2.76 -12.51 2.30
C ALA A 127 2.15 -13.75 2.98
N ALA A 128 2.92 -14.83 3.13
CA ALA A 128 2.48 -16.06 3.79
C ALA A 128 2.09 -15.80 5.25
N TYR A 129 2.91 -15.03 5.96
CA TYR A 129 2.61 -14.63 7.33
C TYR A 129 1.30 -13.83 7.43
N ASN A 130 1.15 -12.77 6.64
CA ASN A 130 -0.06 -11.95 6.65
C ASN A 130 -1.32 -12.74 6.25
N LEU A 131 -1.19 -13.66 5.29
CA LEU A 131 -2.28 -14.53 4.86
C LEU A 131 -2.66 -15.54 5.96
N SER A 132 -1.68 -16.08 6.69
CA SER A 132 -1.93 -16.94 7.86
C SER A 132 -2.73 -16.21 8.95
N LEU A 133 -2.48 -14.91 9.15
CA LEU A 133 -3.25 -14.10 10.10
C LEU A 133 -4.71 -13.95 9.67
N ILE A 134 -4.96 -13.76 8.37
CA ILE A 134 -6.32 -13.70 7.81
C ILE A 134 -7.03 -15.03 8.03
N TYR A 135 -6.39 -16.17 7.72
CA TYR A 135 -6.98 -17.50 7.89
C TYR A 135 -7.21 -17.89 9.34
N ARG A 136 -6.31 -17.50 10.26
CA ARG A 136 -6.55 -17.67 11.71
C ARG A 136 -7.76 -16.87 12.18
N ALA A 137 -7.86 -15.61 11.75
CA ALA A 137 -9.00 -14.75 12.11
C ALA A 137 -10.33 -15.27 11.55
N SER A 138 -10.33 -15.97 10.41
CA SER A 138 -11.51 -16.59 9.82
C SER A 138 -11.81 -18.01 10.34
N GLY A 139 -11.01 -18.54 11.28
CA GLY A 139 -11.15 -19.90 11.81
C GLY A 139 -10.62 -21.02 10.92
N ASN A 140 -9.97 -20.71 9.79
CA ASN A 140 -9.36 -21.69 8.90
C ASN A 140 -7.92 -22.00 9.32
N THR A 141 -7.79 -22.67 10.47
CA THR A 141 -6.48 -22.98 11.06
C THR A 141 -5.64 -23.93 10.21
N HIS A 142 -6.27 -24.82 9.44
CA HIS A 142 -5.58 -25.75 8.55
C HIS A 142 -4.78 -25.03 7.47
N LEU A 143 -5.42 -24.15 6.69
CA LEU A 143 -4.71 -23.36 5.67
C LEU A 143 -3.68 -22.41 6.28
N ALA A 144 -3.94 -21.88 7.47
CA ALA A 144 -2.98 -21.03 8.16
C ALA A 144 -1.67 -21.76 8.53
N ILE A 145 -1.75 -23.05 8.91
CA ILE A 145 -0.58 -23.87 9.24
C ILE A 145 0.18 -24.25 7.97
N GLN A 146 -0.52 -24.54 6.88
CA GLN A 146 0.12 -24.94 5.62
C GLN A 146 1.01 -23.84 5.00
N LEU A 147 0.78 -22.58 5.37
CA LEU A 147 1.54 -21.41 4.88
C LEU A 147 2.80 -21.09 5.70
N LEU A 148 2.97 -21.69 6.88
CA LEU A 148 4.07 -21.43 7.81
C LEU A 148 5.06 -22.60 7.81
#